data_AF-A0A940R0P3-F1
#
_entry.id   AF-A0A940R0P3-F1
#
_cell.length_a   1.000
_cell.length_b   1.000
_cell.length_c   1.000
_cell.angle_alpha   90.00
_cell.angle_beta   90.00
_cell.angle_gamma   90.00
#
_symmetry.space_group_name_H-M   'P 1'
#
loop_
_entity.id
_entity.type
_entity.pdbx_description
1 polymer ?
#
loop_
_entity_poly.entity_id
_entity_poly.type
_entity_poly.pdbx_seq_one_letter_code
_entity_poly.pdbx_strand_id
1 'polypeptide(L)'
;MRKLLLFILSAASLLACNNEEKSPVPTPTPTAYDLNADTSVYSGEMKRYWLVLLKSGSNRSQDSASAAKIQAAHMANINRLAKEGKLIMAGPIGADTDLRGIFIMDAKDSTEIAALVNTDTAVITGRLKMEYYPWWSEKGKFIFK
;
A
#
# COMPACT_ATOMS: atom_id res chain seq x y z
N MET A 1 77.66 14.85 -15.24
CA MET A 1 76.70 15.86 -15.73
C MET A 1 76.37 15.58 -17.18
N ARG A 2 75.19 15.01 -17.45
CA ARG A 2 74.51 14.98 -18.77
C ARG A 2 73.23 14.17 -18.59
N LYS A 3 72.10 14.84 -18.42
CA LYS A 3 70.80 14.23 -18.70
C LYS A 3 70.23 14.94 -19.92
N LEU A 4 70.17 14.12 -20.96
CA LEU A 4 69.61 14.35 -22.28
C LEU A 4 68.09 14.59 -22.14
N LEU A 5 67.58 15.66 -22.73
CA LEU A 5 66.13 15.84 -22.92
C LEU A 5 65.91 16.34 -24.35
N LEU A 6 65.37 15.45 -25.19
CA LEU A 6 64.88 15.74 -26.52
C LEU A 6 63.50 15.10 -26.66
N PHE A 7 62.51 15.97 -26.88
CA PHE A 7 61.25 15.86 -27.63
C PHE A 7 60.48 14.53 -27.65
N ILE A 8 59.16 14.60 -27.44
CA ILE A 8 58.15 14.20 -28.43
C ILE A 8 56.80 14.86 -28.08
N LEU A 9 56.20 15.44 -29.11
CA LEU A 9 54.87 16.03 -29.21
C LEU A 9 53.84 14.91 -29.48
N SER A 10 52.71 14.86 -28.75
CA SER A 10 51.51 14.17 -29.26
C SER A 10 50.23 14.88 -28.81
N ALA A 11 49.43 15.30 -29.78
CA ALA A 11 48.10 15.84 -29.61
C ALA A 11 47.13 14.78 -29.06
N ALA A 12 46.27 15.18 -28.13
CA ALA A 12 45.10 14.40 -27.74
C ALA A 12 43.87 15.30 -27.77
N SER A 13 43.04 15.05 -28.78
CA SER A 13 41.69 15.57 -28.96
C SER A 13 40.81 15.13 -27.79
N LEU A 14 40.18 16.08 -27.08
CA LEU A 14 39.14 15.77 -26.09
C LEU A 14 37.79 16.24 -26.62
N LEU A 15 36.91 15.26 -26.77
CA LEU A 15 35.51 15.35 -27.13
C LEU A 15 34.78 16.36 -26.24
N ALA A 16 33.96 17.20 -26.85
CA ALA A 16 32.84 17.83 -26.16
C ALA A 16 31.81 16.74 -25.82
N CYS A 17 31.69 16.41 -24.53
CA CYS A 17 30.54 15.64 -24.04
C CYS A 17 29.34 16.59 -24.00
N ASN A 18 28.35 16.37 -24.88
CA ASN A 18 27.03 16.96 -24.73
C ASN A 18 26.35 16.33 -23.50
N ASN A 19 26.35 17.05 -22.38
CA ASN A 19 25.43 16.77 -21.28
C ASN A 19 24.09 17.44 -21.63
N GLU A 20 23.18 16.70 -22.25
CA GLU A 20 21.76 17.06 -22.16
C GLU A 20 21.31 16.76 -20.73
N GLU A 21 21.27 17.81 -19.92
CA GLU A 21 20.68 17.77 -18.59
C GLU A 21 19.18 17.53 -18.78
N LYS A 22 18.75 16.26 -18.70
CA LYS A 22 17.33 15.89 -18.78
C LYS A 22 16.62 16.57 -17.62
N SER A 23 15.92 17.66 -17.91
CA SER A 23 15.19 18.42 -16.90
C SER A 23 14.27 17.47 -16.12
N PRO A 24 14.20 17.58 -14.79
CA PRO A 24 13.37 16.68 -14.00
C PRO A 24 11.92 16.80 -14.49
N VAL A 25 11.36 15.68 -14.95
CA VAL A 25 9.93 15.57 -15.24
C VAL A 25 9.22 15.93 -13.93
N PRO A 26 8.36 16.96 -13.91
CA PRO A 26 7.69 17.36 -12.68
C PRO A 26 6.87 16.18 -12.18
N THR A 27 7.14 15.75 -10.94
CA THR A 27 6.34 14.75 -10.26
C THR A 27 4.93 15.33 -10.15
N PRO A 28 3.91 14.74 -10.80
CA PRO A 28 2.56 15.27 -10.68
C PRO A 28 2.14 15.17 -9.22
N THR A 29 1.88 16.32 -8.61
CA THR A 29 1.18 16.39 -7.33
C THR A 29 -0.14 15.64 -7.50
N PRO A 30 -0.46 14.62 -6.69
CA PRO A 30 -1.73 13.91 -6.83
C PRO A 30 -2.87 14.89 -6.58
N THR A 31 -3.45 15.42 -7.63
CA THR A 31 -4.76 16.07 -7.59
C THR A 31 -5.76 14.97 -7.25
N ALA A 32 -6.79 15.30 -6.45
CA ALA A 32 -7.86 14.35 -6.18
C ALA A 32 -8.39 13.81 -7.51
N TYR A 33 -8.34 12.49 -7.69
CA TYR A 33 -8.77 11.85 -8.93
C TYR A 33 -10.28 12.04 -9.09
N ASP A 34 -10.69 12.79 -10.10
CA ASP A 34 -12.10 13.00 -10.40
C ASP A 34 -12.66 11.78 -11.13
N LEU A 35 -13.27 10.87 -10.34
CA LEU A 35 -13.92 9.66 -10.82
C LEU A 35 -14.99 9.94 -11.90
N ASN A 36 -15.60 11.13 -11.91
CA ASN A 36 -16.66 11.47 -12.86
C ASN A 36 -16.11 12.07 -14.16
N ALA A 37 -14.91 12.65 -14.13
CA ALA A 37 -14.28 13.24 -15.31
C ALA A 37 -13.60 12.20 -16.21
N ASP A 38 -13.13 11.09 -15.63
CA ASP A 38 -12.50 10.02 -16.40
C ASP A 38 -13.50 8.91 -16.77
N THR A 39 -14.24 9.16 -17.84
CA THR A 39 -15.20 8.20 -18.42
C THR A 39 -14.53 7.07 -19.21
N SER A 40 -13.20 7.11 -19.40
CA SER A 40 -12.46 6.07 -20.14
C SER A 40 -12.19 4.82 -19.31
N VAL A 41 -12.22 4.95 -17.97
CA VAL A 41 -11.82 3.90 -17.04
C VAL A 41 -13.01 3.09 -16.51
N TYR A 42 -14.21 3.70 -16.42
CA TYR A 42 -15.40 3.08 -15.81
C TYR A 42 -16.62 3.13 -16.74
N SER A 43 -17.26 1.97 -16.94
CA SER A 43 -18.45 1.84 -17.80
C SER A 43 -19.74 1.46 -17.04
N GLY A 44 -19.72 1.47 -15.70
CA GLY A 44 -20.81 0.94 -14.86
C GLY A 44 -21.06 1.70 -13.55
N GLU A 45 -22.05 1.25 -12.77
CA GLU A 45 -22.42 1.82 -11.47
C GLU A 45 -21.27 1.63 -10.46
N MET A 46 -20.78 2.72 -9.86
CA MET A 46 -19.72 2.69 -8.86
C MET A 46 -20.30 2.49 -7.46
N LYS A 47 -19.80 1.49 -6.72
CA LYS A 47 -20.09 1.29 -5.30
C LYS A 47 -18.89 1.66 -4.46
N ARG A 48 -19.13 2.36 -3.35
CA ARG A 48 -18.11 2.62 -2.33
C ARG A 48 -17.96 1.42 -1.39
N TYR A 49 -16.70 1.05 -1.18
CA TYR A 49 -16.19 0.12 -0.19
C TYR A 49 -15.17 0.85 0.69
N TRP A 50 -14.55 0.12 1.62
CA TRP A 50 -13.44 0.58 2.43
C TRP A 50 -12.22 -0.28 2.20
N LEU A 51 -11.15 0.33 1.69
CA LEU A 51 -9.82 -0.26 1.67
C LEU A 51 -9.23 -0.11 3.07
N VAL A 52 -8.90 -1.22 3.72
CA VAL A 52 -8.24 -1.22 5.02
C VAL A 52 -6.84 -1.79 4.87
N LEU A 53 -5.85 -1.01 5.26
CA LEU A 53 -4.45 -1.40 5.34
C LEU A 53 -4.14 -1.84 6.76
N LEU A 54 -3.75 -3.10 6.91
CA LEU A 54 -3.29 -3.65 8.18
C LEU A 54 -1.79 -3.39 8.28
N LYS A 55 -1.37 -2.67 9.32
CA LYS A 55 0.02 -2.32 9.60
C LYS A 55 0.48 -2.95 10.90
N SER A 56 1.79 -3.12 11.05
CA SER A 56 2.40 -3.46 12.33
C SER A 56 2.02 -2.42 13.38
N GLY A 57 1.45 -2.88 14.49
CA GLY A 57 1.14 -2.02 15.63
C GLY A 57 2.35 -1.78 16.53
N SER A 58 2.20 -0.86 17.49
CA SER A 58 3.27 -0.47 18.42
C SER A 58 3.58 -1.52 19.49
N ASN A 59 2.65 -2.44 19.77
CA ASN A 59 2.82 -3.47 20.78
C ASN A 59 2.96 -4.86 20.12
N ARG A 60 4.20 -5.30 19.92
CA ARG A 60 4.52 -6.60 19.28
C ARG A 60 5.46 -7.48 20.08
N SER A 61 5.75 -7.12 21.33
CA SER A 61 6.66 -7.84 22.22
C SER A 61 5.98 -8.98 22.99
N GLN A 62 4.75 -9.37 22.63
CA GLN A 62 4.05 -10.48 23.29
C GLN A 62 4.81 -11.79 23.08
N ASP A 63 4.80 -12.66 24.10
CA ASP A 63 5.36 -14.01 24.00
C ASP A 63 4.64 -14.84 22.93
N SER A 64 5.25 -15.96 22.54
CA SER A 64 4.73 -16.83 21.47
C SER A 64 3.31 -17.33 21.73
N ALA A 65 2.97 -17.71 22.97
CA ALA A 65 1.65 -18.23 23.30
C ALA A 65 0.59 -17.11 23.24
N SER A 66 0.90 -15.93 23.75
CA SER A 66 0.04 -14.75 23.65
C SER A 66 -0.16 -14.30 22.19
N ALA A 67 0.92 -14.28 21.41
CA ALA A 67 0.88 -13.97 19.99
C ALA A 67 -0.01 -14.94 19.20
N ALA A 68 0.09 -16.24 19.49
CA ALA A 68 -0.74 -17.27 18.85
C ALA A 68 -2.22 -17.11 19.20
N LYS A 69 -2.55 -16.80 20.46
CA LYS A 69 -3.94 -16.52 20.88
C LYS A 69 -4.52 -15.29 20.18
N ILE A 70 -3.75 -14.20 20.08
CA ILE A 70 -4.16 -13.00 19.37
C ILE A 70 -4.41 -13.31 17.88
N GLN A 71 -3.52 -14.07 17.25
CA GLN A 71 -3.69 -14.47 15.85
C GLN A 71 -4.94 -15.34 15.64
N ALA A 72 -5.22 -16.29 16.54
CA ALA A 72 -6.42 -17.11 16.47
C ALA A 72 -7.70 -16.27 16.59
N ALA A 73 -7.72 -15.30 17.53
CA ALA A 73 -8.84 -14.38 17.70
C ALA A 73 -9.02 -13.45 16.47
N HIS A 74 -7.92 -12.98 15.88
CA HIS A 74 -7.94 -12.23 14.63
C HIS A 74 -8.59 -13.02 13.49
N MET A 75 -8.21 -14.29 13.32
CA MET A 75 -8.82 -15.17 12.31
C MET A 75 -10.31 -15.44 12.57
N ALA A 76 -10.70 -15.63 13.84
CA ALA A 76 -12.10 -15.78 14.20
C ALA A 76 -12.92 -14.53 13.85
N ASN A 77 -12.36 -13.34 14.06
CA ASN A 77 -13.01 -12.08 13.70
C ASN A 77 -13.17 -11.92 12.18
N ILE A 78 -12.14 -12.26 11.40
CA ILE A 78 -12.19 -12.31 9.93
C ILE A 78 -13.36 -13.20 9.46
N ASN A 79 -13.44 -14.42 9.99
CA ASN A 79 -14.50 -15.37 9.60
C ASN A 79 -15.90 -14.86 9.97
N ARG A 80 -16.05 -14.24 11.15
CA ARG A 80 -17.30 -13.62 11.58
C ARG A 80 -17.72 -12.50 10.62
N LEU A 81 -16.82 -11.56 10.33
CA LEU A 81 -17.09 -10.43 9.44
C LEU A 81 -17.37 -10.86 7.99
N ALA A 82 -16.72 -11.93 7.52
CA ALA A 82 -17.01 -12.52 6.22
C ALA A 82 -18.43 -13.12 6.19
N LYS A 83 -18.83 -13.86 7.23
CA LYS A 83 -20.19 -14.42 7.35
C LYS A 83 -21.27 -13.34 7.43
N GLU A 84 -20.97 -12.21 8.05
CA GLU A 84 -21.85 -11.03 8.12
C GLU A 84 -21.90 -10.23 6.81
N GLY A 85 -21.09 -10.59 5.80
CA GLY A 85 -20.99 -9.86 4.53
C GLY A 85 -20.29 -8.50 4.65
N LYS A 86 -19.65 -8.22 5.79
CA LYS A 86 -18.93 -6.97 6.05
C LYS A 86 -17.49 -7.00 5.54
N LEU A 87 -16.87 -8.17 5.47
CA LEU A 87 -15.55 -8.38 4.91
C LEU A 87 -15.69 -9.05 3.54
N ILE A 88 -15.41 -8.28 2.49
CA ILE A 88 -15.54 -8.72 1.09
C ILE A 88 -14.30 -9.50 0.64
N MET A 89 -13.13 -9.02 1.07
CA MET A 89 -11.85 -9.67 0.79
C MET A 89 -10.89 -9.43 1.95
N ALA A 90 -10.07 -10.43 2.24
CA ALA A 90 -8.95 -10.31 3.15
C ALA A 90 -7.74 -11.10 2.63
N GLY A 91 -6.55 -10.54 2.77
CA GLY A 91 -5.32 -11.23 2.40
C GLY A 91 -4.07 -10.65 3.05
N PRO A 92 -3.03 -11.46 3.27
CA PRO A 92 -1.74 -10.97 3.74
C PRO A 92 -0.97 -10.26 2.62
N ILE A 93 -0.09 -9.34 3.01
CA ILE A 93 0.95 -8.83 2.11
C ILE A 93 2.12 -9.82 2.15
N GLY A 94 2.53 -10.31 0.97
CA GLY A 94 3.62 -11.28 0.80
C GLY A 94 5.03 -10.68 0.86
N ALA A 95 5.18 -9.48 1.40
CA ALA A 95 6.45 -8.76 1.52
C ALA A 95 6.75 -8.50 3.00
N ASP A 96 8.03 -8.61 3.38
CA ASP A 96 8.47 -8.31 4.74
C ASP A 96 8.56 -6.79 4.94
N THR A 97 7.42 -6.19 5.26
CA THR A 97 7.27 -4.75 5.50
C THR A 97 6.40 -4.52 6.73
N ASP A 98 6.24 -3.25 7.09
CA ASP A 98 5.27 -2.81 8.07
C ASP A 98 3.82 -3.00 7.60
N LEU A 99 3.55 -3.20 6.30
CA LEU A 99 2.25 -3.65 5.80
C LEU A 99 2.09 -5.17 6.00
N ARG A 100 1.00 -5.56 6.66
CA ARG A 100 0.71 -6.93 7.07
C ARG A 100 -0.39 -7.58 6.24
N GLY A 101 -1.32 -6.79 5.73
CA GLY A 101 -2.47 -7.30 4.99
C GLY A 101 -3.37 -6.18 4.46
N ILE A 102 -4.33 -6.58 3.66
CA ILE A 102 -5.37 -5.70 3.12
C ILE A 102 -6.73 -6.35 3.38
N PHE A 103 -7.69 -5.55 3.84
CA PHE A 103 -9.10 -5.89 3.77
C PHE A 103 -9.83 -4.97 2.79
N ILE A 104 -10.83 -5.51 2.11
CA ILE A 104 -11.88 -4.76 1.44
C ILE A 104 -13.16 -5.00 2.22
N MET A 105 -13.75 -3.93 2.76
CA MET A 105 -14.91 -4.02 3.65
C MET A 105 -16.10 -3.22 3.12
N ASP A 106 -17.31 -3.68 3.44
CA ASP A 106 -18.56 -2.97 3.16
C ASP A 106 -19.11 -2.36 4.45
N ALA A 107 -19.14 -1.03 4.49
CA ALA A 107 -19.64 -0.26 5.62
C ALA A 107 -20.25 1.07 5.15
N LYS A 108 -21.35 1.45 5.80
CA LYS A 108 -22.19 2.60 5.43
C LYS A 108 -21.44 3.92 5.53
N ASP A 109 -20.54 4.08 6.51
CA ASP A 109 -19.84 5.32 6.81
C ASP A 109 -18.55 5.06 7.61
N SER A 110 -17.82 6.13 7.92
CA SER A 110 -16.57 6.10 8.68
C SER A 110 -16.75 5.60 10.12
N THR A 111 -17.92 5.82 10.72
CA THR A 111 -18.24 5.37 12.08
C THR A 111 -18.41 3.85 12.12
N GLU A 112 -19.11 3.26 11.15
CA GLU A 112 -19.30 1.82 11.07
C GLU A 112 -17.99 1.09 10.78
N ILE A 113 -17.18 1.55 9.82
CA ILE A 113 -15.89 0.90 9.54
C ILE A 113 -14.95 0.93 10.76
N ALA A 114 -14.92 2.06 11.49
CA ALA A 114 -14.16 2.17 12.73
C ALA A 114 -14.64 1.16 13.78
N ALA A 115 -15.97 1.02 13.95
CA ALA A 115 -16.54 0.04 14.87
C ALA A 115 -16.18 -1.39 14.48
N LEU A 116 -16.25 -1.74 13.18
CA LEU A 116 -15.91 -3.07 12.68
C LEU A 116 -14.43 -3.41 12.90
N VAL A 117 -13.53 -2.50 12.54
CA VAL A 117 -12.07 -2.65 12.72
C VAL A 117 -11.69 -2.81 14.18
N ASN A 118 -12.32 -2.05 15.08
CA ASN A 118 -12.03 -2.07 16.51
C ASN A 118 -12.54 -3.33 17.24
N THR A 119 -13.29 -4.22 16.56
CA THR A 119 -13.63 -5.54 17.11
C THR A 119 -12.45 -6.53 17.10
N ASP A 120 -11.40 -6.23 16.35
CA ASP A 120 -10.28 -7.13 16.18
C ASP A 120 -9.34 -7.12 17.39
N THR A 121 -9.16 -8.28 18.03
CA THR A 121 -8.24 -8.42 19.16
C THR A 121 -6.80 -8.00 18.82
N ALA A 122 -6.36 -8.16 17.57
CA ALA A 122 -5.05 -7.69 17.14
C ALA A 122 -4.95 -6.16 17.16
N VAL A 123 -6.05 -5.44 16.91
CA VAL A 123 -6.12 -3.97 17.04
C VAL A 123 -6.22 -3.57 18.51
N ILE A 124 -7.12 -4.21 19.28
CA ILE A 124 -7.33 -3.92 20.71
C ILE A 124 -6.03 -4.09 21.52
N THR A 125 -5.23 -5.11 21.19
CA THR A 125 -3.95 -5.38 21.87
C THR A 125 -2.78 -4.53 21.35
N GLY A 126 -3.01 -3.71 20.33
CA GLY A 126 -1.99 -2.88 19.68
C GLY A 126 -0.99 -3.67 18.83
N ARG A 127 -1.27 -4.94 18.51
CA ARG A 127 -0.43 -5.79 17.65
C ARG A 127 -0.52 -5.40 16.18
N LEU A 128 -1.68 -4.92 15.76
CA LEU A 128 -1.96 -4.30 14.47
C LEU A 128 -2.47 -2.88 14.66
N LYS A 129 -2.13 -2.02 13.70
CA LYS A 129 -2.78 -0.74 13.46
C LYS A 129 -3.49 -0.84 12.13
N MET A 130 -4.75 -0.42 12.04
CA MET A 130 -5.49 -0.42 10.78
C MET A 130 -5.78 1.00 10.33
N GLU A 131 -5.51 1.29 9.06
CA GLU A 131 -5.83 2.55 8.39
C GLU A 131 -6.88 2.24 7.32
N TYR A 132 -7.93 3.06 7.19
CA TYR A 132 -9.03 2.78 6.26
C TYR A 132 -9.39 3.99 5.41
N TYR A 133 -9.68 3.74 4.14
CA TYR A 133 -9.95 4.76 3.13
C TYR A 133 -11.19 4.39 2.32
N PRO A 134 -12.07 5.36 2.00
CA PRO A 134 -13.15 5.10 1.06
C PRO A 134 -12.55 4.76 -0.31
N TRP A 135 -12.99 3.64 -0.89
CA TRP A 135 -12.52 3.16 -2.18
C TRP A 135 -13.72 2.82 -3.05
N TRP A 136 -13.74 3.29 -4.30
CA TRP A 136 -14.83 3.00 -5.23
C TRP A 136 -14.42 1.91 -6.22
N SER A 137 -15.36 1.01 -6.49
CA SER A 137 -15.21 -0.05 -7.50
C SER A 137 -16.51 -0.22 -8.27
N GLU A 138 -16.42 -0.65 -9.53
CA GLU A 138 -17.60 -0.97 -10.33
C GLU A 138 -18.34 -2.16 -9.73
N LYS A 139 -19.65 -1.97 -9.54
CA LYS A 139 -20.54 -2.98 -9.00
C LYS A 139 -20.58 -4.20 -9.92
N GLY A 140 -20.28 -5.38 -9.35
CA GLY A 140 -20.35 -6.65 -10.07
C GLY A 140 -19.20 -6.93 -11.05
N LYS A 141 -18.24 -6.01 -11.22
CA LYS A 141 -17.08 -6.22 -12.13
C LYS A 141 -16.15 -7.32 -11.62
N PHE A 142 -16.03 -7.46 -10.30
CA PHE A 142 -15.19 -8.47 -9.67
C PHE A 142 -16.02 -9.27 -8.68
N ILE A 143 -16.57 -10.39 -9.15
CA ILE A 143 -17.16 -11.43 -8.31
C ILE A 143 -16.15 -12.56 -8.26
N PHE A 144 -15.47 -12.70 -7.12
CA PHE A 144 -14.61 -13.86 -6.88
C PHE A 144 -15.52 -15.06 -6.61
N LYS A 145 -15.47 -16.05 -7.50
CA LYS A 145 -16.22 -17.31 -7.38
C LYS A 145 -15.59 -18.20 -6.32
#